data_AF-T1G3G7-F1
#
_entry.id   AF-T1G3G7-F1
#
_cell.length_a   1.000
_cell.length_b   1.000
_cell.length_c   1.000
_cell.angle_alpha   90.00
_cell.angle_beta   90.00
_cell.angle_gamma   90.00
#
_symmetry.space_group_name_H-M   'P 1'
#
loop_
_entity.id
_entity.type
_entity.pdbx_description
1 polymer ?
#
loop_
_entity_poly.entity_id
_entity_poly.type
_entity_poly.pdbx_seq_one_letter_code
_entity_poly.pdbx_strand_id
1 'polypeptide(L)' 'MSLINLSERDKKELIKFKKYLVFKSLQVILQSRSGRKLVAQSKLISSGSDWFNLSVRDDSKVVDEIKK' A
#
# COMPACT_ATOMS: atom_id res chain seq x y z
N MET A 1 0.96 -8.26 -28.50
CA MET A 1 0.78 -8.28 -27.03
C MET A 1 -0.70 -8.20 -26.75
N SER A 2 -1.33 -9.25 -26.24
CA SER A 2 -2.77 -9.25 -26.02
C SER A 2 -3.14 -8.13 -25.04
N LEU A 3 -3.91 -7.18 -25.55
CA LEU A 3 -4.63 -6.20 -24.75
C LEU A 3 -5.56 -6.99 -23.84
N ILE A 4 -5.18 -7.12 -22.56
CA ILE A 4 -6.00 -7.82 -21.57
C ILE A 4 -7.35 -7.11 -21.57
N ASN A 5 -8.39 -7.77 -22.08
CA ASN A 5 -9.75 -7.26 -22.07
C ASN A 5 -10.30 -7.52 -20.67
N LEU A 6 -9.81 -6.76 -19.68
CA LEU A 6 -10.24 -6.87 -18.29
C LEU A 6 -11.73 -6.54 -18.18
N SER A 7 -12.44 -7.27 -17.32
CA SER A 7 -13.80 -6.88 -16.97
C SER A 7 -13.79 -5.52 -16.26
N GLU A 8 -14.92 -4.80 -16.27
CA GLU A 8 -15.03 -3.53 -15.52
C GLU A 8 -14.78 -3.71 -14.02
N ARG A 9 -15.01 -4.91 -13.48
CA ARG A 9 -14.67 -5.24 -12.08
C ARG A 9 -13.16 -5.31 -11.90
N ASP A 10 -12.48 -6.07 -12.74
CA ASP A 10 -11.03 -6.24 -12.63
C ASP A 10 -10.28 -4.93 -12.90
N LYS A 11 -10.78 -4.08 -13.79
CA LYS A 11 -10.25 -2.72 -13.99
C LYS A 11 -10.34 -1.89 -12.70
N LYS A 12 -11.48 -1.92 -12.01
CA LYS A 12 -11.67 -1.21 -10.74
C LYS A 12 -10.76 -1.77 -9.64
N GLU A 13 -10.62 -3.08 -9.56
CA GLU A 13 -9.70 -3.72 -8.62
C GLU A 13 -8.25 -3.37 -8.93
N LEU A 14 -7.85 -3.38 -10.20
CA LEU A 14 -6.51 -2.98 -10.62
C LEU A 14 -6.21 -1.52 -10.24
N ILE A 15 -7.16 -0.61 -10.45
CA ILE A 15 -7.03 0.78 -10.02
C ILE A 15 -6.87 0.87 -8.50
N LYS A 16 -7.64 0.08 -7.74
CA LYS A 16 -7.52 0.00 -6.28
C LYS A 16 -6.13 -0.51 -5.85
N PHE A 17 -5.65 -1.60 -6.45
CA PHE A 17 -4.31 -2.14 -6.16
C PHE A 17 -3.22 -1.14 -6.51
N LYS A 18 -3.29 -0.48 -7.68
CA LYS A 18 -2.32 0.56 -8.06
C LYS A 18 -2.29 1.70 -7.05
N LYS A 19 -3.46 2.16 -6.60
CA LYS A 19 -3.56 3.20 -5.56
C LYS A 19 -2.83 2.76 -4.29
N TYR A 20 -3.20 1.62 -3.72
CA TYR A 20 -2.60 1.17 -2.45
C TYR A 20 -1.12 0.79 -2.59
N LEU A 21 -0.67 0.37 -3.78
CA LEU A 21 0.75 0.16 -4.06
C LEU A 21 1.54 1.47 -3.92
N VAL A 22 1.09 2.55 -4.56
CA VAL A 22 1.73 3.86 -4.45
C VAL A 22 1.74 4.36 -3.00
N PHE A 23 0.59 4.26 -2.30
CA PHE A 23 0.50 4.65 -0.89
C PHE A 23 1.48 3.87 0.00
N LYS A 24 1.53 2.53 -0.12
CA LYS A 24 2.42 1.71 0.71
C LYS A 24 3.90 1.92 0.33
N SER A 25 4.22 2.13 -0.94
CA SER A 25 5.60 2.47 -1.35
C SER A 25 6.09 3.77 -0.71
N LEU A 26 5.25 4.81 -0.66
CA LEU A 26 5.61 6.08 0.00
C LEU A 26 5.85 5.89 1.48
N GLN A 27 4.99 5.11 2.16
CA GLN A 27 5.19 4.77 3.57
C GLN A 27 6.54 4.09 3.79
N VAL A 28 6.88 3.07 3.00
CA VAL A 28 8.16 2.34 3.11
C VAL A 28 9.35 3.27 2.88
N ILE A 29 9.31 4.13 1.86
CA ILE A 29 10.41 5.06 1.56
C ILE A 29 10.64 6.03 2.72
N LEU A 30 9.58 6.71 3.18
CA LEU A 30 9.69 7.71 4.25
C LEU A 30 10.12 7.06 5.57
N GLN A 31 9.55 5.90 5.91
CA GLN A 31 9.94 5.11 7.07
C GLN A 31 11.42 4.72 7.02
N SER A 32 11.91 4.30 5.86
CA SER A 32 13.32 3.92 5.62
C SER A 32 14.29 5.11 5.65
N ARG A 33 13.78 6.35 5.61
CA ARG A 33 14.58 7.59 5.71
C ARG A 33 14.42 8.30 7.06
N SER A 34 13.58 7.78 7.96
CA SER A 34 13.32 8.37 9.28
C SER A 34 14.51 8.34 10.26
N GLY A 35 15.59 7.64 9.92
CA GLY A 35 16.75 7.45 10.80
C GLY A 35 16.50 6.50 11.98
N ARG A 36 15.32 5.86 12.04
CA ARG A 36 14.95 4.90 13.09
C ARG A 36 14.81 3.50 12.50
N LYS A 37 15.21 2.48 13.27
CA LYS A 37 14.92 1.09 12.92
C LYS A 37 13.44 0.82 13.18
N LEU A 38 12.72 0.39 12.14
CA LEU A 38 11.33 -0.02 12.23
C LEU A 38 11.24 -1.54 12.12
N VAL A 39 10.43 -2.14 12.98
CA VAL A 39 10.22 -3.60 13.01
C VAL A 39 8.78 -3.88 12.62
N ALA A 40 8.61 -4.62 11.52
CA ALA A 40 7.31 -5.12 11.06
C ALA A 40 7.13 -6.55 11.57
N GLN A 41 6.23 -6.75 12.52
CA GLN A 41 5.90 -8.08 13.04
C GLN A 41 4.87 -8.77 12.14
N SER A 42 5.07 -10.07 11.93
CA SER A 42 4.08 -10.94 11.28
C SER A 42 2.81 -11.01 12.12
N LYS A 43 1.67 -11.05 11.44
CA LYS A 43 0.35 -11.19 12.07
C LYS A 43 -0.27 -12.50 11.61
N LEU A 44 -0.82 -13.27 12.54
CA LEU A 44 -1.55 -14.50 12.21
C LEU A 44 -2.87 -14.20 11.49
N ILE A 45 -3.51 -13.08 11.84
CA ILE A 45 -4.75 -12.60 11.26
C ILE A 45 -4.46 -11.26 10.60
N SER A 46 -4.68 -11.20 9.28
CA SER A 46 -4.51 -9.98 8.50
C SER A 46 -5.67 -9.01 8.74
N SER A 47 -5.38 -7.73 8.85
CA SER A 47 -6.38 -6.67 8.87
C SER A 47 -6.67 -6.17 7.45
N GLY A 48 -7.83 -5.54 7.23
CA GLY A 48 -8.18 -4.96 5.92
C GLY A 48 -7.22 -3.86 5.43
N SER A 49 -6.33 -3.36 6.31
CA SER A 49 -5.29 -2.38 6.00
C SER A 49 -3.91 -2.99 5.65
N ASP A 50 -3.73 -4.31 5.83
CA ASP A 50 -2.48 -5.02 5.53
C ASP A 50 -2.42 -5.38 4.04
N TRP A 51 -2.32 -4.34 3.21
CA TRP A 51 -2.20 -4.48 1.75
C TRP A 51 -0.96 -5.28 1.37
N PHE A 52 -1.11 -6.15 0.38
CA PHE A 52 -0.05 -7.02 -0.15
C PHE A 52 0.54 -8.00 0.89
N ASN A 53 -0.23 -8.32 1.93
CA ASN A 53 0.18 -9.20 3.03
C ASN A 53 1.42 -8.70 3.78
N LEU A 54 1.66 -7.38 3.77
CA LEU A 54 2.78 -6.75 4.48
C LEU A 54 2.28 -5.91 5.66
N SER A 55 2.98 -6.05 6.80
CA SER A 55 2.72 -5.32 8.04
C SER A 55 3.36 -3.91 7.97
N VAL A 56 2.93 -3.10 7.00
CA VAL A 56 3.36 -1.71 6.83
C VAL A 56 2.36 -0.79 7.49
N ARG A 57 2.78 -0.15 8.58
CA ARG A 57 1.97 0.83 9.33
C ARG A 57 1.81 2.10 8.50
N ASP A 58 0.61 2.66 8.48
CA ASP A 58 0.35 3.93 7.81
C ASP A 58 0.60 5.08 8.79
N ASP A 59 1.44 6.04 8.39
CA ASP A 59 1.56 7.33 9.06
C ASP A 59 0.49 8.28 8.52
N SER A 60 -0.38 8.79 9.39
CA SER A 60 -1.48 9.68 9.01
C SER A 60 -1.00 10.96 8.34
N LYS A 61 0.16 11.50 8.74
CA LYS A 61 0.73 12.72 8.13
C LYS A 61 1.07 12.51 6.66
N VAL A 62 1.60 11.32 6.35
CA VAL A 62 1.94 10.93 4.97
C VAL A 62 0.67 10.74 4.15
N VAL A 63 -0.37 10.15 4.74
CA VAL A 63 -1.66 9.98 4.07
C VAL A 63 -2.31 11.31 3.74
N ASP A 64 -2.24 12.28 4.64
CA ASP A 64 -2.81 13.61 4.45
C ASP A 64 -2.04 14.39 3.37
N GLU A 65 -0.71 14.28 3.33
CA GLU A 65 0.12 14.91 2.30
C GLU A 65 -0.14 14.32 0.90
N ILE A 66 -0.41 13.01 0.79
CA ILE A 66 -0.74 12.36 -0.50
C ILE A 66 -2.13 12.74 -1.00
N LYS A 67 -3.06 13.08 -0.09
CA LYS A 67 -4.44 13.44 -0.42
C LYS A 67 -4.62 14.93 -0.70
N LYS A 68 -3.62 15.74 -0.41
CA LYS A 68 -3.58 17.18 -0.67
C LYS A 68 -3.42 17.44 -2.18
#